data_AF-A0A2T0MP86-F1
#
_entry.id   AF-A0A2T0MP86-F1
#
_cell.length_a   1.000
_cell.length_b   1.000
_cell.length_c   1.000
_cell.angle_alpha   90.00
_cell.angle_beta   90.00
_cell.angle_gamma   90.00
#
_symmetry.space_group_name_H-M   'P 1'
#
loop_
_entity.id
_entity.type
_entity.pdbx_description
1 polymer ?
#
loop_
_entity_poly.entity_id
_entity_poly.type
_entity_poly.pdbx_seq_one_letter_code
_entity_poly.pdbx_strand_id
1 'polypeptide(L)'
;MTGIDDLLRRVLVKAAADTERLSPPATAEEVENAERILGFELPPVLARLYGEVANGGFGPDFHLLPLTGDGRTAVSDYREERTTRESGEAVSRTTSALTGTTRGTSTPTA
;
A
#
# COMPACT_ATOMS: atom_id res chain seq x y z
N MET A 1 -5.39 -20.04 -21.92
CA MET A 1 -5.46 -18.90 -20.99
C MET A 1 -5.41 -19.47 -19.58
N THR A 2 -4.24 -19.87 -19.10
CA THR A 2 -4.14 -20.85 -18.00
C THR A 2 -3.23 -20.42 -16.84
N GLY A 3 -2.33 -19.46 -17.01
CA GLY A 3 -1.37 -19.13 -15.93
C GLY A 3 -2.00 -18.54 -14.66
N ILE A 4 -2.92 -17.58 -14.81
CA ILE A 4 -3.48 -16.83 -13.66
C ILE A 4 -4.56 -17.68 -12.95
N ASP A 5 -5.45 -18.34 -13.69
CA ASP A 5 -6.48 -19.19 -13.09
C ASP A 5 -5.87 -20.40 -12.38
N ASP A 6 -4.82 -21.01 -12.95
CA ASP A 6 -4.09 -22.09 -12.30
C ASP A 6 -3.38 -21.60 -11.03
N LEU A 7 -2.84 -20.38 -11.05
CA LEU A 7 -2.24 -19.75 -9.86
C LEU A 7 -3.29 -19.56 -8.77
N LEU A 8 -4.42 -18.93 -9.09
CA LEU A 8 -5.51 -18.68 -8.13
C LEU A 8 -6.01 -19.98 -7.52
N ARG A 9 -6.20 -21.02 -8.35
CA ARG A 9 -6.60 -22.35 -7.87
C ARG A 9 -5.59 -22.93 -6.88
N ARG A 10 -4.29 -22.85 -7.18
CA ARG A 10 -3.24 -23.36 -6.30
C ARG A 10 -3.19 -22.58 -4.99
N VAL A 11 -3.36 -21.26 -5.04
CA VAL A 11 -3.40 -20.42 -3.84
C VAL A 11 -4.62 -20.75 -2.99
N LEU A 12 -5.80 -20.93 -3.59
CA LEU A 12 -7.02 -21.33 -2.87
C LEU A 12 -6.82 -22.66 -2.12
N VAL A 13 -6.26 -23.67 -2.81
CA VAL A 13 -5.99 -24.98 -2.19
C VAL A 13 -4.99 -24.86 -1.04
N LYS A 14 -3.92 -24.05 -1.22
CA LYS A 14 -2.91 -23.85 -0.18
C LYS A 14 -3.47 -23.06 1.01
N ALA A 15 -4.27 -22.02 0.75
CA ALA A 15 -4.92 -21.21 1.75
C ALA A 15 -5.88 -22.03 2.62
N ALA A 16 -6.68 -22.90 2.00
CA ALA A 16 -7.60 -23.79 2.72
C ALA A 16 -6.87 -24.87 3.55
N ALA A 17 -5.64 -25.25 3.16
CA ALA A 17 -4.84 -26.22 3.89
C ALA A 17 -4.08 -25.61 5.08
N ASP A 18 -3.59 -24.37 4.94
CA ASP A 18 -2.77 -23.71 5.96
C ASP A 18 -3.59 -22.90 6.97
N THR A 19 -4.76 -22.39 6.56
CA THR A 19 -5.60 -21.51 7.39
C THR A 19 -6.90 -22.20 7.77
N GLU A 20 -7.10 -22.46 9.06
CA GLU A 20 -8.30 -23.12 9.60
C GLU A 20 -9.59 -22.28 9.39
N ARG A 21 -9.46 -20.95 9.28
CA ARG A 21 -10.58 -20.04 9.04
C ARG A 21 -10.18 -18.89 8.12
N LEU A 22 -10.51 -19.03 6.83
CA LEU A 22 -10.34 -17.95 5.87
C LEU A 22 -11.38 -16.85 6.09
N SER A 23 -10.94 -15.60 5.96
CA SER A 23 -11.84 -14.46 5.86
C SER A 23 -12.73 -14.60 4.63
N PRO A 24 -13.97 -14.07 4.64
CA PRO A 24 -14.78 -14.02 3.44
C PRO A 24 -14.02 -13.27 2.32
N PRO A 25 -14.16 -13.68 1.06
CA PRO A 25 -13.59 -12.93 -0.06
C PRO A 25 -14.15 -11.50 -0.12
N ALA A 26 -13.32 -10.57 -0.57
CA ALA A 26 -13.70 -9.18 -0.75
C ALA A 26 -14.70 -9.05 -1.91
N THR A 27 -15.73 -8.25 -1.72
CA THR A 27 -16.68 -7.89 -2.76
C THR A 27 -16.04 -6.94 -3.79
N ALA A 28 -16.60 -6.88 -4.99
CA ALA A 28 -16.16 -5.93 -6.00
C ALA A 28 -16.26 -4.48 -5.51
N GLU A 29 -17.29 -4.14 -4.72
CA GLU A 29 -17.46 -2.81 -4.12
C GLU A 29 -16.35 -2.48 -3.12
N GLU A 30 -15.91 -3.44 -2.31
CA GLU A 30 -14.80 -3.26 -1.37
C GLU A 30 -13.47 -3.05 -2.09
N VAL A 31 -13.23 -3.80 -3.18
CA VAL A 31 -12.05 -3.63 -4.03
C VAL A 31 -12.05 -2.25 -4.68
N GLU A 32 -13.17 -1.84 -5.29
CA GLU A 32 -13.30 -0.52 -5.91
C GLU A 32 -13.14 0.61 -4.87
N ASN A 33 -13.67 0.41 -3.67
CA ASN A 33 -13.49 1.36 -2.58
C ASN A 33 -12.02 1.45 -2.15
N ALA A 34 -11.31 0.33 -2.06
CA ALA A 34 -9.89 0.30 -1.77
C ALA A 34 -9.09 1.06 -2.84
N GLU A 35 -9.32 0.80 -4.12
CA GLU A 35 -8.66 1.48 -5.24
C GLU A 35 -8.89 3.00 -5.19
N ARG A 36 -10.12 3.42 -4.89
CA ARG A 36 -10.46 4.84 -4.72
C ARG A 36 -9.73 5.50 -3.56
N ILE A 37 -9.58 4.80 -2.44
CA ILE A 37 -8.84 5.29 -1.27
C ILE A 37 -7.33 5.33 -1.55
N LEU A 38 -6.82 4.34 -2.27
CA LEU A 38 -5.41 4.22 -2.66
C LEU A 38 -5.00 5.24 -3.73
N GLY A 39 -5.96 5.64 -4.57
CA GLY A 39 -5.77 6.57 -5.70
C GLY A 39 -5.13 5.92 -6.92
N PHE A 40 -5.17 4.58 -7.02
CA PHE A 40 -4.73 3.81 -8.18
C PHE A 40 -5.47 2.46 -8.24
N GLU A 41 -5.55 1.88 -9.44
CA GLU A 41 -6.16 0.57 -9.67
C GLU A 41 -5.24 -0.56 -9.19
N LEU A 42 -5.82 -1.56 -8.51
CA LEU A 42 -5.07 -2.71 -8.05
C LEU A 42 -4.68 -3.57 -9.25
N PRO A 43 -3.49 -4.18 -9.24
CA PRO A 43 -3.12 -5.18 -10.24
C PRO A 43 -4.21 -6.26 -10.35
N PRO A 44 -4.65 -6.64 -11.56
CA PRO A 44 -5.79 -7.56 -11.75
C PRO A 44 -5.64 -8.89 -10.99
N VAL A 45 -4.41 -9.38 -10.84
CA VAL A 45 -4.12 -10.61 -10.08
C VAL A 45 -4.40 -10.42 -8.59
N LEU A 46 -4.08 -9.27 -8.00
CA LEU A 46 -4.33 -8.98 -6.59
C LEU A 46 -5.83 -8.80 -6.34
N ALA A 47 -6.55 -8.08 -7.21
CA ALA A 47 -7.99 -7.93 -7.10
C ALA A 47 -8.69 -9.31 -7.10
N ARG A 48 -8.27 -10.22 -8.00
CA ARG A 48 -8.80 -11.60 -8.04
C ARG A 48 -8.42 -12.42 -6.82
N LEU A 49 -7.22 -12.27 -6.27
CA LEU A 49 -6.85 -12.96 -5.02
C LEU A 49 -7.75 -12.54 -3.86
N TYR A 50 -7.98 -11.24 -3.69
CA TYR A 50 -8.86 -10.74 -2.64
C TYR A 50 -10.33 -11.15 -2.85
N GLY A 51 -10.81 -11.18 -4.10
CA GLY A 51 -12.20 -11.51 -4.42
C GLY A 51 -12.54 -12.99 -4.60
N GLU A 52 -11.56 -13.85 -4.91
CA GLU A 52 -11.80 -15.28 -5.16
C GLU A 52 -11.23 -16.18 -4.06
N VAL A 53 -10.21 -15.75 -3.31
CA VAL A 53 -9.58 -16.56 -2.25
C VAL A 53 -10.10 -16.15 -0.88
N ALA A 54 -9.79 -14.93 -0.44
CA ALA A 54 -10.22 -14.38 0.85
C ALA A 54 -9.83 -12.90 0.95
N ASN A 55 -10.51 -12.13 1.79
CA ASN A 55 -10.08 -10.78 2.17
C ASN A 55 -8.91 -10.82 3.19
N GLY A 56 -7.78 -11.40 2.79
CA GLY A 56 -6.59 -11.62 3.62
C GLY A 56 -6.61 -12.91 4.45
N GLY A 57 -5.56 -13.11 5.26
CA GLY A 57 -5.41 -14.28 6.13
C GLY A 57 -4.84 -15.54 5.45
N PHE A 58 -4.26 -15.41 4.26
CA PHE A 58 -3.63 -16.50 3.52
C PHE A 58 -2.27 -16.10 2.96
N GLY A 59 -1.37 -17.06 2.75
CA GLY A 59 -0.01 -16.81 2.25
C GLY A 59 1.08 -17.13 3.28
N PRO A 60 2.37 -17.07 2.92
CA PRO A 60 3.45 -17.47 3.82
C PRO A 60 3.69 -16.47 4.96
N ASP A 61 4.14 -16.98 6.11
CA ASP A 61 4.67 -16.32 7.33
C ASP A 61 3.81 -15.20 7.96
N PHE A 62 3.48 -14.15 7.22
CA PHE A 62 2.77 -12.97 7.70
C PHE A 62 1.31 -12.90 7.22
N HIS A 63 0.93 -13.76 6.27
CA HIS A 63 -0.35 -13.75 5.56
C HIS A 63 -0.62 -12.41 4.83
N LEU A 64 -1.41 -12.46 3.77
CA LEU A 64 -1.93 -11.24 3.14
C LEU A 64 -2.80 -10.50 4.16
N LEU A 65 -2.49 -9.22 4.37
CA LEU A 65 -3.35 -8.34 5.16
C LEU A 65 -4.71 -8.19 4.47
N PRO A 66 -5.80 -8.05 5.24
CA PRO A 66 -7.09 -7.66 4.71
C PRO A 66 -6.95 -6.37 3.89
N LEU A 67 -7.67 -6.31 2.77
CA LEU A 67 -7.66 -5.14 1.90
C LEU A 67 -8.36 -3.96 2.59
N THR A 68 -9.55 -4.23 3.12
CA THR A 68 -10.40 -3.31 3.88
C THR A 68 -11.03 -4.04 5.07
N GLY A 69 -11.54 -3.28 6.04
CA GLY A 69 -12.21 -3.81 7.23
C GLY A 69 -11.65 -3.22 8.51
N ASP A 70 -11.95 -3.88 9.63
CA ASP A 70 -11.54 -3.44 10.96
C ASP A 70 -10.07 -3.78 11.25
N GLY A 71 -9.35 -2.83 11.85
CA GLY A 71 -7.96 -3.01 12.27
C GLY A 71 -6.93 -2.62 11.20
N ARG A 72 -5.81 -3.35 11.15
CA ARG A 72 -4.70 -3.08 10.24
C ARG A 72 -5.00 -3.69 8.87
N THR A 73 -5.05 -2.85 7.84
CA THR A 73 -5.35 -3.24 6.46
C THR A 73 -4.24 -2.80 5.52
N ALA A 74 -4.17 -3.43 4.34
CA ALA A 74 -3.22 -3.04 3.30
C ALA A 74 -3.41 -1.56 2.88
N VAL A 75 -4.65 -1.07 2.85
CA VAL A 75 -4.97 0.33 2.54
C VAL A 75 -4.45 1.29 3.61
N SER A 76 -4.65 0.97 4.89
CA SER A 76 -4.19 1.81 5.99
C SER A 76 -2.67 1.93 6.01
N ASP A 77 -1.96 0.80 5.90
CA ASP A 77 -0.49 0.77 5.87
C ASP A 77 0.08 1.55 4.68
N TYR A 78 -0.50 1.34 3.49
CA TYR A 78 -0.04 2.04 2.29
C TYR A 78 -0.19 3.56 2.42
N ARG A 79 -1.28 4.03 3.05
CA ARG A 79 -1.49 5.46 3.28
C ARG A 79 -0.47 6.04 4.24
N GLU A 80 -0.18 5.36 5.34
CA GLU A 80 0.82 5.79 6.33
C GLU A 80 2.23 5.90 5.70
N GLU A 81 2.56 4.94 4.84
CA GLU A 81 3.79 4.93 4.05
C GLU A 81 3.86 6.09 3.04
N ARG A 82 2.74 6.45 2.41
CA ARG A 82 2.65 7.59 1.47
C ARG A 82 2.77 8.93 2.18
N THR A 83 2.09 9.11 3.32
CA THR A 83 2.14 10.37 4.08
C THR A 83 3.52 10.62 4.69
N THR A 84 4.21 9.55 5.12
CA THR A 84 5.59 9.63 5.65
C THR A 84 6.57 10.08 4.55
N ARG A 85 6.42 9.57 3.33
CA ARG A 85 7.26 9.98 2.18
C ARG A 85 6.99 11.43 1.77
N GLU A 86 5.73 11.84 1.71
CA GLU A 86 5.35 13.23 1.40
C GLU A 86 5.86 14.22 2.48
N SER A 87 5.89 13.79 3.75
CA SER A 87 6.44 14.59 4.86
C SER A 87 7.97 14.65 4.86
N GLY A 88 8.66 13.56 4.51
CA GLY A 88 10.13 13.53 4.36
C GLY A 88 10.64 14.37 3.20
N GLU A 89 9.84 14.51 2.13
CA GLU A 89 10.16 15.33 0.97
C GLU A 89 9.96 16.85 1.22
N ALA A 90 9.00 17.23 2.07
CA ALA A 90 8.77 18.62 2.48
C ALA A 90 9.89 19.17 3.39
N VAL A 91 10.46 18.31 4.26
CA VAL A 91 11.57 18.69 5.16
C VAL A 91 12.87 18.90 4.38
N SER A 92 13.17 18.06 3.36
CA SER A 92 14.40 18.20 2.56
C SER A 92 14.44 19.46 1.69
N ARG A 93 13.28 19.97 1.21
CA ARG A 93 13.23 21.23 0.44
C ARG A 93 13.34 22.47 1.30
N THR A 94 12.90 22.42 2.56
CA THR A 94 12.91 23.60 3.44
C THR A 94 14.27 23.82 4.11
N THR A 95 15.03 22.74 4.39
CA THR A 95 16.36 22.86 4.99
C THR A 95 17.41 23.42 4.03
N SER A 96 17.23 23.30 2.71
CA SER A 96 18.18 23.85 1.73
C SER A 96 18.05 25.37 1.53
N ALA A 97 16.96 26.00 2.01
CA ALA A 97 16.72 27.45 1.85
C ALA A 97 17.25 28.31 3.01
N LEU A 98 17.74 27.71 4.12
CA LEU A 98 18.16 28.47 5.30
C LEU A 98 19.69 28.69 5.42
N THR A 99 20.50 28.17 4.50
CA THR A 99 21.98 28.30 4.54
C THR A 99 22.53 29.32 3.53
N GLY A 100 21.71 30.28 3.12
CA GLY A 100 22.14 31.49 2.41
C GLY A 100 22.66 32.53 3.40
N THR A 101 23.87 32.32 3.93
CA THR A 101 24.57 33.23 4.84
C THR A 101 24.58 34.67 4.30
N THR A 102 24.13 35.57 5.18
CA THR A 102 24.06 37.00 4.95
C THR A 102 25.43 37.67 5.01
N ARG A 103 25.55 38.72 4.18
CA ARG A 103 26.25 40.00 4.46
C ARG A 103 27.77 40.08 4.22
N GLY A 104 28.12 40.85 3.19
CA GLY A 104 29.45 41.40 2.97
C GLY A 104 29.41 42.64 2.05
N THR A 105 28.66 43.68 2.44
CA THR A 105 28.80 45.02 1.84
C THR A 105 29.90 45.76 2.58
N SER A 106 31.08 45.85 1.97
CA SER A 106 32.14 46.77 2.38
C SER A 106 32.26 47.87 1.33
N THR A 107 31.74 49.04 1.69
CA THR A 107 31.93 50.32 1.00
C THR A 107 33.39 50.77 1.12
N PRO A 108 34.06 51.25 0.06
CA PRO A 108 35.30 51.99 0.22
C PRO A 108 34.97 53.48 0.41
N THR A 109 35.45 54.05 1.51
CA THR A 109 35.49 55.50 1.76
C THR A 109 36.95 55.94 1.82
N ALA A 110 37.22 57.04 1.10
CA ALA A 110 38.42 57.87 1.01
C ALA A 110 39.54 57.38 0.08
#